data_AF-A0A7Y4GZE0-F1
#
_entry.id   AF-A0A7Y4GZE0-F1
#
_cell.length_a   1.000
_cell.length_b   1.000
_cell.length_c   1.000
_cell.angle_alpha   90.00
_cell.angle_beta   90.00
_cell.angle_gamma   90.00
#
_symmetry.space_group_name_H-M   'P 1'
#
loop_
_entity.id
_entity.type
_entity.pdbx_description
1 polymer ?
#
loop_
_entity_poly.entity_id
_entity_poly.type
_entity_poly.pdbx_seq_one_letter_code
_entity_poly.pdbx_strand_id
1 'polypeptide(L)'
;MAKLHQVMQPHLSEMFFTPKLILVEGLEDAAYINAWMVLSERWESFRARGAHIIAVNGKSELIRPLIIAQELQIPTFVIFDCDGDKLTHNNPDQQRAIEASHRRDNSALFHLAGLQQQDPFPADAVWSESLAAWPHDLGKCVEVDAGAHWQPAGSRASANYGNVSGLKKNTLHIGARLKELQNLRANTATLDQLCETILTFANQA
;
A
#
# COMPACT_ATOMS: atom_id res chain seq x y z
N MET A 1 -6.74 -12.95 -25.09
CA MET A 1 -5.61 -12.03 -25.34
C MET A 1 -5.54 -10.90 -24.31
N ALA A 2 -6.57 -10.05 -24.12
CA ALA A 2 -6.55 -8.94 -23.15
C ALA A 2 -6.30 -9.37 -21.68
N LYS A 3 -6.95 -10.43 -21.19
CA LYS A 3 -6.70 -10.99 -19.84
C LYS A 3 -5.30 -11.60 -19.65
N LEU A 4 -4.65 -12.03 -20.74
CA LEU A 4 -3.29 -12.58 -20.67
C LEU A 4 -2.26 -11.45 -20.54
N HIS A 5 -2.51 -10.30 -21.18
CA HIS A 5 -1.65 -9.13 -21.12
C HIS A 5 -1.68 -8.42 -19.74
N GLN A 6 -2.82 -8.44 -19.04
CA GLN A 6 -2.88 -7.98 -17.64
C GLN A 6 -2.04 -8.85 -16.70
N VAL A 7 -1.94 -10.15 -16.98
CA VAL A 7 -1.18 -11.12 -16.18
C VAL A 7 0.31 -11.11 -16.54
N MET A 8 0.65 -10.77 -17.79
CA MET A 8 2.02 -10.62 -18.27
C MET A 8 2.47 -9.16 -18.29
N GLN A 9 2.12 -8.38 -17.26
CA GLN A 9 2.77 -7.10 -17.04
C GLN A 9 4.25 -7.38 -16.71
N PRO A 10 5.23 -6.83 -17.44
CA PRO A 10 6.65 -7.09 -17.19
C PRO A 10 7.06 -6.84 -15.74
N HIS A 11 6.48 -5.81 -15.11
CA HIS A 11 6.73 -5.49 -13.70
C HIS A 11 6.25 -6.59 -12.75
N LEU A 12 5.13 -7.26 -13.04
CA LEU A 12 4.68 -8.39 -12.23
C LEU A 12 5.62 -9.59 -12.36
N SER A 13 6.32 -9.74 -13.49
CA SER A 13 7.31 -10.82 -13.67
C SER A 13 8.54 -10.65 -12.79
N GLU A 14 8.79 -9.45 -12.25
CA GLU A 14 9.88 -9.21 -11.29
C GLU A 14 9.65 -9.99 -9.98
N MET A 15 8.41 -10.37 -9.67
CA MET A 15 8.09 -11.14 -8.46
C MET A 15 8.82 -12.49 -8.42
N PHE A 16 9.16 -13.08 -9.57
CA PHE A 16 9.85 -14.37 -9.65
C PHE A 16 11.36 -14.29 -9.37
N PHE A 17 11.92 -13.08 -9.32
CA PHE A 17 13.36 -12.86 -9.17
C PHE A 17 13.73 -12.17 -7.85
N THR A 18 12.73 -11.85 -7.02
CA THR A 18 12.98 -11.21 -5.72
C THR A 18 13.02 -12.25 -4.59
N PRO A 19 14.09 -12.26 -3.76
CA PRO A 19 14.14 -13.09 -2.56
C PRO A 19 13.04 -12.78 -1.54
N LYS A 20 12.62 -11.51 -1.44
CA LYS A 20 11.54 -11.07 -0.54
C LYS A 20 10.60 -10.15 -1.32
N LEU A 21 9.32 -10.49 -1.37
CA LEU A 21 8.32 -9.78 -2.16
C LEU A 21 7.46 -8.90 -1.26
N ILE A 22 7.31 -7.61 -1.60
CA ILE A 22 6.34 -6.72 -0.97
C ILE A 22 5.28 -6.38 -2.02
N LEU A 23 4.07 -6.90 -1.85
CA LEU A 23 2.93 -6.63 -2.74
C LEU A 23 2.13 -5.45 -2.23
N VAL A 24 1.83 -4.50 -3.11
CA VAL A 24 0.95 -3.36 -2.82
C VAL A 24 -0.14 -3.23 -3.87
N GLU A 25 -1.26 -2.62 -3.51
CA GLU A 25 -2.39 -2.44 -4.44
C GLU A 25 -2.00 -1.55 -5.62
N GLY A 26 -1.40 -0.39 -5.36
CA GLY A 26 -1.14 0.62 -6.38
C GLY A 26 0.22 1.30 -6.29
N LEU A 27 0.50 2.10 -7.33
CA LEU A 27 1.72 2.94 -7.38
C LEU A 27 1.73 4.02 -6.28
N GLU A 28 0.56 4.38 -5.75
CA GLU A 28 0.42 5.32 -4.64
C GLU A 28 1.09 4.76 -3.37
N ASP A 29 0.74 3.54 -2.96
CA ASP A 29 1.33 2.87 -1.80
C ASP A 29 2.84 2.70 -1.95
N ALA A 30 3.26 2.23 -3.12
CA ALA A 30 4.68 2.11 -3.45
C ALA A 30 5.41 3.45 -3.34
N ALA A 31 4.78 4.56 -3.75
CA ALA A 31 5.38 5.89 -3.65
C ALA A 31 5.52 6.34 -2.19
N TYR A 32 4.50 6.13 -1.34
CA TYR A 32 4.59 6.42 0.09
C TYR A 32 5.75 5.66 0.75
N ILE A 33 5.82 4.34 0.52
CA ILE A 33 6.83 3.48 1.14
C ILE A 33 8.23 3.84 0.64
N ASN A 34 8.44 3.90 -0.68
CA ASN A 34 9.75 4.21 -1.26
C ASN A 34 10.25 5.59 -0.83
N ALA A 35 9.39 6.61 -0.90
CA ALA A 35 9.78 7.95 -0.50
C ALA A 35 10.11 7.99 0.99
N TRP A 36 9.32 7.37 1.86
CA TRP A 36 9.62 7.38 3.29
C TRP A 36 10.88 6.60 3.64
N MET A 37 11.13 5.44 3.01
CA MET A 37 12.38 4.69 3.20
C MET A 37 13.61 5.52 2.83
N VAL A 38 13.55 6.32 1.75
CA VAL A 38 14.64 7.21 1.36
C VAL A 38 14.79 8.35 2.36
N LEU A 39 13.70 9.03 2.71
CA LEU A 39 13.72 10.19 3.59
C LEU A 39 14.16 9.85 5.03
N SER A 40 13.87 8.64 5.47
CA SER A 40 14.23 8.14 6.80
C SER A 40 15.50 7.29 6.84
N GLU A 41 16.31 7.33 5.76
CA GLU A 41 17.62 6.66 5.68
C GLU A 41 17.57 5.12 5.82
N ARG A 42 16.41 4.52 5.55
CA ARG A 42 16.15 3.08 5.61
C ARG A 42 16.35 2.36 4.27
N TRP A 43 16.48 3.11 3.19
CA TRP A 43 16.51 2.57 1.82
C TRP A 43 17.67 1.60 1.56
N GLU A 44 18.87 1.89 2.07
CA GLU A 44 20.03 1.01 1.88
C GLU A 44 19.82 -0.33 2.58
N SER A 45 19.32 -0.31 3.81
CA SER A 45 18.95 -1.51 4.57
C SER A 45 17.88 -2.35 3.88
N PHE A 46 16.89 -1.69 3.26
CA PHE A 46 15.86 -2.39 2.49
C PHE A 46 16.45 -3.10 1.26
N ARG A 47 17.26 -2.39 0.46
CA ARG A 47 17.87 -2.96 -0.76
C ARG A 47 18.89 -4.06 -0.47
N ALA A 48 19.67 -3.93 0.60
CA ALA A 48 20.67 -4.92 0.98
C ALA A 48 20.07 -6.31 1.26
N ARG A 49 18.75 -6.39 1.50
CA ARG A 49 18.01 -7.62 1.81
C ARG A 49 17.36 -8.26 0.57
N GLY A 50 17.54 -7.65 -0.60
CA GLY A 50 16.92 -8.13 -1.84
C GLY A 50 15.39 -8.06 -1.80
N ALA A 51 14.82 -7.16 -0.99
CA ALA A 51 13.38 -6.94 -0.95
C ALA A 51 12.95 -6.04 -2.12
N HIS A 52 11.80 -6.33 -2.72
CA HIS A 52 11.27 -5.58 -3.85
C HIS A 52 9.78 -5.28 -3.69
N ILE A 53 9.40 -4.01 -3.95
CA ILE A 53 8.00 -3.57 -3.90
C ILE A 53 7.41 -3.67 -5.29
N ILE A 54 6.29 -4.39 -5.41
CA ILE A 54 5.56 -4.59 -6.68
C ILE A 54 4.12 -4.13 -6.51
N ALA A 55 3.70 -3.19 -7.34
CA ALA A 55 2.31 -2.74 -7.43
C ALA A 55 1.56 -3.59 -8.45
N VAL A 56 0.42 -4.15 -8.05
CA VAL A 56 -0.38 -5.04 -8.93
C VAL A 56 -1.48 -4.30 -9.70
N ASN A 57 -1.66 -3.01 -9.43
CA ASN A 57 -2.62 -2.11 -10.08
C ASN A 57 -4.09 -2.52 -9.88
N GLY A 58 -4.44 -2.81 -8.62
CA GLY A 58 -5.81 -3.06 -8.18
C GLY A 58 -5.92 -4.18 -7.15
N LYS A 59 -6.81 -4.00 -6.19
CA LYS A 59 -6.99 -4.93 -5.07
C LYS A 59 -7.29 -6.36 -5.48
N SER A 60 -8.25 -6.56 -6.38
CA SER A 60 -8.60 -7.91 -6.86
C SER A 60 -7.44 -8.59 -7.58
N GLU A 61 -6.49 -7.80 -8.12
CA GLU A 61 -5.28 -8.30 -8.76
C GLU A 61 -4.18 -8.68 -7.75
N LEU A 62 -4.31 -8.40 -6.44
CA LEU A 62 -3.36 -8.85 -5.41
C LEU A 62 -3.48 -10.34 -5.11
N ILE A 63 -4.71 -10.86 -5.19
CA ILE A 63 -5.04 -12.24 -4.77
C ILE A 63 -4.21 -13.25 -5.56
N ARG A 64 -4.13 -13.07 -6.88
CA ARG A 64 -3.46 -14.03 -7.75
C ARG A 64 -1.93 -14.06 -7.57
N PRO A 65 -1.22 -12.93 -7.60
CA PRO A 65 0.20 -12.87 -7.26
C PRO A 65 0.50 -13.41 -5.86
N LEU A 66 -0.33 -13.11 -4.86
CA LEU A 66 -0.13 -13.64 -3.51
C LEU A 66 -0.20 -15.18 -3.49
N ILE A 67 -1.22 -15.77 -4.13
CA ILE A 67 -1.32 -17.24 -4.27
C ILE A 67 -0.09 -17.80 -4.99
N ILE A 68 0.30 -17.21 -6.12
CA ILE A 68 1.47 -17.67 -6.90
C ILE A 68 2.75 -17.62 -6.05
N ALA A 69 2.97 -16.54 -5.32
CA ALA A 69 4.14 -16.39 -4.47
C ALA A 69 4.17 -17.43 -3.35
N GLN A 70 3.02 -17.71 -2.72
CA GLN A 70 2.89 -18.75 -1.69
C GLN A 70 3.18 -20.15 -2.24
N GLU A 71 2.62 -20.51 -3.40
CA GLU A 71 2.87 -21.80 -4.06
C GLU A 71 4.33 -21.97 -4.49
N LEU A 72 5.00 -20.87 -4.87
CA LEU A 72 6.43 -20.86 -5.19
C LEU A 72 7.33 -20.67 -3.96
N GLN A 73 6.75 -20.61 -2.75
CA GLN A 73 7.45 -20.41 -1.49
C GLN A 73 8.31 -19.13 -1.46
N ILE A 74 7.86 -18.10 -2.18
CA ILE A 74 8.47 -16.77 -2.18
C ILE A 74 7.94 -16.03 -0.94
N PRO A 75 8.81 -15.65 0.02
CA PRO A 75 8.40 -14.87 1.18
C PRO A 75 7.71 -13.58 0.72
N THR A 76 6.48 -13.37 1.15
CA THR A 76 5.66 -12.24 0.69
C THR A 76 5.05 -11.46 1.86
N PHE A 77 5.20 -10.14 1.82
CA PHE A 77 4.47 -9.18 2.64
C PHE A 77 3.39 -8.50 1.79
N VAL A 78 2.15 -8.46 2.25
CA VAL A 78 1.04 -7.86 1.48
C VAL A 78 0.49 -6.60 2.15
N ILE A 79 0.27 -5.56 1.36
CA ILE A 79 -0.29 -4.29 1.80
C ILE A 79 -1.52 -3.97 0.96
N PHE A 80 -2.65 -3.69 1.61
CA PHE A 80 -3.88 -3.33 0.89
C PHE A 80 -4.81 -2.44 1.71
N ASP A 81 -5.68 -1.75 0.98
CA ASP A 81 -6.73 -0.91 1.52
C ASP A 81 -7.99 -1.75 1.76
N CYS A 82 -8.68 -1.58 2.89
CA CYS A 82 -9.95 -2.26 3.18
C CYS A 82 -11.17 -1.54 2.60
N ASP A 83 -11.00 -0.30 2.12
CA ASP A 83 -12.05 0.51 1.47
C ASP A 83 -13.31 0.74 2.32
N GLY A 84 -13.19 0.79 3.65
CA GLY A 84 -14.34 0.89 4.56
C GLY A 84 -15.19 2.15 4.38
N ASP A 85 -14.65 3.22 3.77
CA ASP A 85 -15.38 4.45 3.47
C ASP A 85 -16.03 4.47 2.07
N LYS A 86 -15.72 3.48 1.21
CA LYS A 86 -16.24 3.39 -0.17
C LYS A 86 -17.45 2.47 -0.29
N LEU A 87 -18.11 2.15 0.84
CA LEU A 87 -19.25 1.24 0.90
C LEU A 87 -20.60 1.90 0.62
N THR A 88 -20.64 3.23 0.44
CA THR A 88 -21.89 3.98 0.23
C THR A 88 -22.08 4.32 -1.24
N HIS A 89 -23.31 4.15 -1.74
CA HIS A 89 -23.65 4.50 -3.12
C HIS A 89 -25.11 4.96 -3.20
N ASN A 90 -25.39 5.95 -4.07
CA ASN A 90 -26.75 6.50 -4.25
C ASN A 90 -27.76 5.46 -4.77
N ASN A 91 -27.26 4.39 -5.39
CA ASN A 91 -28.07 3.27 -5.87
C ASN A 91 -27.90 2.08 -4.91
N PRO A 92 -28.98 1.60 -4.25
CA PRO A 92 -28.91 0.51 -3.28
C PRO A 92 -28.39 -0.82 -3.83
N ASP A 93 -28.66 -1.15 -5.09
CA ASP A 93 -28.20 -2.40 -5.69
C ASP A 93 -26.70 -2.34 -6.01
N GLN A 94 -26.23 -1.18 -6.47
CA GLN A 94 -24.80 -0.93 -6.67
C GLN A 94 -24.06 -0.91 -5.34
N GLN A 95 -24.65 -0.32 -4.30
CA GLN A 95 -24.08 -0.34 -2.95
C GLN A 95 -23.84 -1.78 -2.46
N ARG A 96 -24.87 -2.64 -2.54
CA ARG A 96 -24.74 -4.06 -2.16
C ARG A 96 -23.69 -4.79 -2.97
N ALA A 97 -23.60 -4.51 -4.27
CA ALA A 97 -22.60 -5.13 -5.14
C ALA A 97 -21.16 -4.69 -4.80
N ILE A 98 -20.96 -3.39 -4.54
CA ILE A 98 -19.67 -2.82 -4.12
C ILE A 98 -19.24 -3.44 -2.78
N GLU A 99 -20.12 -3.41 -1.77
CA GLU A 99 -19.83 -4.00 -0.46
C GLU A 99 -19.50 -5.49 -0.58
N ALA A 100 -20.29 -6.25 -1.34
CA ALA A 100 -20.04 -7.68 -1.54
C ALA A 100 -18.70 -7.95 -2.24
N SER A 101 -18.27 -7.08 -3.18
CA SER A 101 -16.99 -7.21 -3.86
C SER A 101 -15.83 -6.91 -2.91
N HIS A 102 -15.82 -5.77 -2.22
CA HIS A 102 -14.74 -5.43 -1.28
C HIS A 102 -14.68 -6.44 -0.14
N ARG A 103 -15.82 -6.88 0.40
CA ARG A 103 -15.88 -7.91 1.45
C ARG A 103 -15.21 -9.19 0.99
N ARG A 104 -15.54 -9.68 -0.21
CA ARG A 104 -14.96 -10.90 -0.77
C ARG A 104 -13.44 -10.78 -0.92
N ASP A 105 -12.96 -9.68 -1.49
CA ASP A 105 -11.54 -9.48 -1.75
C ASP A 105 -10.75 -9.30 -0.44
N ASN A 106 -11.27 -8.50 0.51
CA ASN A 106 -10.69 -8.36 1.85
C ASN A 106 -10.64 -9.69 2.58
N SER A 107 -11.74 -10.44 2.62
CA SER A 107 -11.78 -11.77 3.24
C SER A 107 -10.76 -12.72 2.62
N ALA A 108 -10.62 -12.70 1.29
CA ALA A 108 -9.66 -13.54 0.59
C ALA A 108 -8.22 -13.18 0.96
N LEU A 109 -7.88 -11.88 0.96
CA LEU A 109 -6.53 -11.41 1.32
C LEU A 109 -6.20 -11.70 2.79
N PHE A 110 -7.13 -11.46 3.71
CA PHE A 110 -6.94 -11.81 5.12
C PHE A 110 -6.77 -13.31 5.31
N HIS A 111 -7.57 -14.14 4.65
CA HIS A 111 -7.41 -15.60 4.69
C HIS A 111 -6.03 -16.01 4.17
N LEU A 112 -5.61 -15.53 3.00
CA LEU A 112 -4.30 -15.85 2.43
C LEU A 112 -3.16 -15.42 3.36
N ALA A 113 -3.34 -14.35 4.15
CA ALA A 113 -2.39 -13.92 5.17
C ALA A 113 -2.53 -14.64 6.54
N GLY A 114 -3.35 -15.69 6.64
CA GLY A 114 -3.54 -16.47 7.86
C GLY A 114 -4.52 -15.88 8.88
N LEU A 115 -5.23 -14.80 8.53
CA LEU A 115 -6.15 -14.05 9.39
C LEU A 115 -7.62 -14.33 9.06
N GLN A 116 -8.01 -15.60 9.03
CA GLN A 116 -9.34 -16.06 8.56
C GLN A 116 -10.56 -15.45 9.29
N GLN A 117 -10.38 -15.03 10.55
CA GLN A 117 -11.46 -14.46 11.39
C GLN A 117 -11.44 -12.93 11.43
N GLN A 118 -10.55 -12.29 10.65
CA GLN A 118 -10.46 -10.83 10.61
C GLN A 118 -11.70 -10.22 9.96
N ASP A 119 -12.22 -9.14 10.56
CA ASP A 119 -13.29 -8.35 9.95
C ASP A 119 -12.80 -7.80 8.60
N PRO A 120 -13.52 -8.05 7.50
CA PRO A 120 -13.19 -7.49 6.19
C PRO A 120 -13.17 -5.96 6.15
N PHE A 121 -13.81 -5.27 7.10
CA PHE A 121 -13.83 -3.81 7.20
C PHE A 121 -13.42 -3.38 8.61
N PRO A 122 -12.14 -3.54 8.96
CA PRO A 122 -11.66 -3.23 10.31
C PRO A 122 -11.76 -1.73 10.58
N ALA A 123 -12.02 -1.37 11.84
CA ALA A 123 -12.04 0.03 12.27
C ALA A 123 -10.62 0.63 12.37
N ASP A 124 -9.64 -0.20 12.72
CA ASP A 124 -8.24 0.17 12.91
C ASP A 124 -7.33 -0.59 11.92
N ALA A 125 -6.11 -0.07 11.71
CA ALA A 125 -5.13 -0.75 10.87
C ALA A 125 -4.79 -2.14 11.42
N VAL A 126 -4.78 -3.13 10.54
CA VAL A 126 -4.48 -4.52 10.87
C VAL A 126 -3.01 -4.79 10.52
N TRP A 127 -2.29 -5.39 11.45
CA TRP A 127 -0.87 -5.70 11.31
C TRP A 127 -0.59 -7.17 11.60
N SER A 128 0.29 -7.78 10.83
CA SER A 128 0.91 -9.07 11.13
C SER A 128 2.37 -9.08 10.65
N GLU A 129 3.06 -10.21 10.82
CA GLU A 129 4.43 -10.39 10.34
C GLU A 129 4.56 -10.30 8.80
N SER A 130 3.45 -10.51 8.07
CA SER A 130 3.42 -10.57 6.60
C SER A 130 2.30 -9.73 5.97
N LEU A 131 1.66 -8.85 6.75
CA LEU A 131 0.52 -8.04 6.28
C LEU A 131 0.45 -6.68 6.99
N ALA A 132 0.07 -5.66 6.21
CA ALA A 132 -0.52 -4.43 6.72
C ALA A 132 -1.80 -4.12 5.94
N ALA A 133 -2.92 -3.90 6.61
CA ALA A 133 -4.17 -3.52 5.95
C ALA A 133 -4.76 -2.24 6.57
N TRP A 134 -5.15 -1.30 5.70
CA TRP A 134 -5.63 0.02 6.10
C TRP A 134 -7.16 0.06 6.11
N PRO A 135 -7.83 0.63 7.13
CA PRO A 135 -9.29 0.72 7.14
C PRO A 135 -9.88 1.39 5.90
N HIS A 136 -9.18 2.40 5.39
CA HIS A 136 -9.61 3.21 4.24
C HIS A 136 -8.57 3.22 3.14
N ASP A 137 -7.44 3.90 3.37
CA ASP A 137 -6.26 3.91 2.52
C ASP A 137 -5.03 4.38 3.31
N LEU A 138 -3.83 4.03 2.85
CA LEU A 138 -2.57 4.44 3.49
C LEU A 138 -2.47 5.97 3.60
N GLY A 139 -2.83 6.69 2.53
CA GLY A 139 -2.74 8.14 2.48
C GLY A 139 -3.53 8.83 3.60
N LYS A 140 -4.73 8.33 3.91
CA LYS A 140 -5.57 8.80 5.02
C LYS A 140 -4.98 8.50 6.37
N CYS A 141 -4.37 7.32 6.57
CA CYS A 141 -3.66 7.03 7.82
C CYS A 141 -2.53 8.04 8.06
N VAL A 142 -1.76 8.37 7.01
CA VAL A 142 -0.71 9.39 7.08
C VAL A 142 -1.28 10.80 7.30
N GLU A 143 -2.42 11.13 6.68
CA GLU A 143 -3.11 12.40 6.93
C GLU A 143 -3.54 12.55 8.40
N VAL A 144 -4.10 11.49 8.98
CA VAL A 144 -4.50 11.45 10.40
C VAL A 144 -3.29 11.67 11.30
N ASP A 145 -2.17 11.00 11.04
CA ASP A 145 -0.92 11.18 11.80
C ASP A 145 -0.40 12.61 11.71
N ALA A 146 -0.30 13.14 10.49
CA ALA A 146 0.27 14.45 10.22
C ALA A 146 -0.58 15.60 10.83
N GLY A 147 -1.89 15.38 10.95
CA GLY A 147 -2.83 16.32 11.55
C GLY A 147 -2.73 17.72 10.92
N ALA A 148 -2.47 18.73 11.76
CA ALA A 148 -2.38 20.12 11.32
C ALA A 148 -1.27 20.40 10.29
N HIS A 149 -0.27 19.53 10.16
CA HIS A 149 0.82 19.68 9.19
C HIS A 149 0.47 19.20 7.78
N TRP A 150 -0.61 18.42 7.61
CA TRP A 150 -0.98 17.83 6.32
C TRP A 150 -1.24 18.89 5.24
N GLN A 151 -2.10 19.87 5.55
CA GLN A 151 -2.45 20.93 4.59
C GLN A 151 -1.25 21.82 4.23
N PRO A 152 -0.47 22.37 5.19
CA PRO A 152 0.74 23.13 4.88
C PRO A 152 1.75 22.36 4.03
N ALA A 153 2.01 21.08 4.33
CA ALA A 153 2.92 20.26 3.56
C ALA A 153 2.42 20.06 2.12
N GLY A 154 1.11 19.81 1.97
CA GLY A 154 0.46 19.70 0.66
C GLY A 154 0.57 20.99 -0.17
N SER A 155 0.34 22.15 0.44
CA SER A 155 0.46 23.45 -0.25
C SER A 155 1.89 23.71 -0.73
N ARG A 156 2.90 23.42 0.11
CA ARG A 156 4.31 23.58 -0.26
C ARG A 156 4.74 22.61 -1.34
N ALA A 157 4.32 21.35 -1.26
CA ALA A 157 4.59 20.36 -2.29
C ALA A 157 4.00 20.78 -3.65
N SER A 158 2.77 21.28 -3.68
CA SER A 158 2.13 21.74 -4.92
C SER A 158 2.84 22.95 -5.56
N ALA A 159 3.45 23.83 -4.78
CA ALA A 159 4.22 24.96 -5.30
C ALA A 159 5.38 24.52 -6.21
N ASN A 160 5.91 23.30 -6.01
CA ASN A 160 7.02 22.76 -6.79
C ASN A 160 6.60 22.12 -8.12
N TYR A 161 5.31 21.82 -8.34
CA TYR A 161 4.84 21.06 -9.53
C TYR A 161 3.76 21.76 -10.37
N GLY A 162 3.39 23.00 -10.04
CA GLY A 162 2.36 23.75 -10.76
C GLY A 162 0.94 23.18 -10.58
N ASN A 163 -0.04 23.66 -11.37
CA ASN A 163 -1.45 23.26 -11.26
C ASN A 163 -1.81 22.12 -12.24
N VAL A 164 -1.20 20.94 -12.07
CA VAL A 164 -1.57 19.74 -12.87
C VAL A 164 -2.74 19.01 -12.20
N SER A 165 -3.78 18.67 -12.98
CA SER A 165 -4.91 17.89 -12.47
C SER A 165 -4.45 16.52 -11.95
N GLY A 166 -4.96 16.08 -10.79
CA GLY A 166 -4.62 14.76 -10.22
C GLY A 166 -3.30 14.70 -9.44
N LEU A 167 -2.66 15.85 -9.18
CA LEU A 167 -1.39 15.94 -8.43
C LEU A 167 -1.37 15.16 -7.13
N LYS A 168 -2.47 15.12 -6.35
CA LYS A 168 -2.48 14.47 -5.03
C LYS A 168 -2.18 12.96 -5.07
N LYS A 169 -2.47 12.29 -6.18
CA LYS A 169 -2.17 10.86 -6.41
C LYS A 169 -0.91 10.64 -7.26
N ASN A 170 -0.23 11.72 -7.64
CA ASN A 170 1.00 11.64 -8.40
C ASN A 170 2.14 11.24 -7.46
N THR A 171 2.90 10.22 -7.84
CA THR A 171 4.01 9.67 -7.04
C THR A 171 5.07 10.72 -6.69
N LEU A 172 5.32 11.70 -7.56
CA LEU A 172 6.25 12.81 -7.30
C LEU A 172 5.71 13.79 -6.26
N HIS A 173 4.40 14.05 -6.28
CA HIS A 173 3.75 14.92 -5.30
C HIS A 173 3.73 14.28 -3.92
N ILE A 174 3.47 12.96 -3.85
CA ILE A 174 3.56 12.18 -2.61
C ILE A 174 4.94 12.34 -1.99
N GLY A 175 6.01 12.06 -2.75
CA GLY A 175 7.38 12.19 -2.25
C GLY A 175 7.71 13.60 -1.76
N ALA A 176 7.29 14.64 -2.50
CA ALA A 176 7.51 16.02 -2.08
C ALA A 176 6.71 16.41 -0.83
N ARG A 177 5.45 15.94 -0.70
CA ARG A 177 4.65 16.15 0.50
C ARG A 177 5.31 15.49 1.71
N LEU A 178 5.79 14.26 1.58
CA LEU A 178 6.49 13.58 2.68
C LEU A 178 7.77 14.31 3.08
N LYS A 179 8.50 14.88 2.11
CA LYS A 179 9.66 15.72 2.43
C LYS A 179 9.27 16.95 3.23
N GLU A 180 8.17 17.61 2.87
CA GLU A 180 7.65 18.76 3.62
C GLU A 180 7.15 18.38 5.01
N LEU A 181 6.50 17.21 5.18
CA LEU A 181 6.12 16.70 6.49
C LEU A 181 7.35 16.47 7.38
N GLN A 182 8.43 15.91 6.83
CA GLN A 182 9.71 15.76 7.54
C GLN A 182 10.30 17.12 7.93
N ASN A 183 10.31 18.10 7.02
CA ASN A 183 10.80 19.46 7.30
C ASN A 183 9.99 20.15 8.41
N LEU A 184 8.69 19.89 8.46
CA LEU A 184 7.78 20.39 9.50
C LEU A 184 7.86 19.60 10.81
N ARG A 185 8.65 18.52 10.87
CA ARG A 185 8.69 17.57 12.00
C ARG A 185 7.30 17.07 12.39
N ALA A 186 6.46 16.82 11.37
CA ALA A 186 5.14 16.25 11.56
C ALA A 186 5.23 14.83 12.11
N ASN A 187 4.15 14.36 12.74
CA ASN A 187 4.02 12.96 13.11
C ASN A 187 3.76 12.13 11.84
N THR A 188 4.48 11.01 11.71
CA THR A 188 4.46 10.07 10.57
C THR A 188 4.48 8.62 11.05
N ALA A 189 3.95 8.36 12.26
CA ALA A 189 4.05 7.07 12.95
C ALA A 189 3.64 5.87 12.10
N THR A 190 2.57 5.98 11.29
CA THR A 190 2.12 4.92 10.38
C THR A 190 3.20 4.56 9.37
N LEU A 191 3.87 5.53 8.75
CA LEU A 191 4.93 5.27 7.77
C LEU A 191 6.18 4.71 8.44
N ASP A 192 6.53 5.19 9.63
CA ASP A 192 7.65 4.65 10.40
C ASP A 192 7.38 3.20 10.78
N GLN A 193 6.22 2.89 11.36
CA GLN A 193 5.81 1.53 11.70
C GLN A 193 5.76 0.62 10.45
N LEU A 194 5.23 1.12 9.33
CA LEU A 194 5.15 0.36 8.08
C LEU A 194 6.54 0.00 7.57
N CYS A 195 7.45 0.97 7.50
CA CYS A 195 8.81 0.73 7.02
C CYS A 195 9.59 -0.20 7.95
N GLU A 196 9.45 -0.05 9.28
CA GLU A 196 10.08 -0.96 10.24
C GLU A 196 9.52 -2.37 10.16
N THR A 197 8.21 -2.52 9.96
CA THR A 197 7.57 -3.84 9.76
C THR A 197 8.08 -4.50 8.49
N ILE A 198 8.16 -3.76 7.37
CA ILE A 198 8.70 -4.26 6.10
C ILE A 198 10.17 -4.66 6.25
N LEU A 199 10.98 -3.85 6.93
CA LEU A 199 12.38 -4.19 7.20
C LEU A 199 12.47 -5.44 8.07
N THR A 200 11.68 -5.54 9.12
CA THR A 200 11.65 -6.72 10.01
C THR A 200 11.31 -7.97 9.23
N PHE A 201 10.29 -7.93 8.38
CA PHE A 201 9.94 -9.00 7.46
C PHE A 201 11.12 -9.36 6.52
N ALA A 202 11.75 -8.35 5.91
CA ALA A 202 12.89 -8.55 5.02
C ALA A 202 14.14 -9.12 5.73
N ASN A 203 14.20 -9.05 7.06
CA ASN A 203 15.29 -9.63 7.87
C ASN A 203 15.10 -11.11 8.16
N GLN A 204 13.87 -11.62 8.03
CA GLN A 204 13.57 -13.02 8.29
C GLN A 204 14.32 -13.88 7.28
N ALA A 205 15.02 -14.92 7.75
CA ALA A 205 15.81 -15.84 6.93
C ALA A 205 14.91 -16.51 5.87
#